data_AF-A0A7Y5FP49-F1
#
_entry.id   AF-A0A7Y5FP49-F1
#
_cell.length_a   1.000
_cell.length_b   1.000
_cell.length_c   1.000
_cell.angle_alpha   90.00
_cell.angle_beta   90.00
_cell.angle_gamma   90.00
#
_symmetry.space_group_name_H-M   'P 1'
#
loop_
_entity.id
_entity.type
_entity.pdbx_description
1 polymer ?
#
loop_
_entity_poly.entity_id
_entity_poly.type
_entity_poly.pdbx_seq_one_letter_code
_entity_poly.pdbx_strand_id
1 'polypeptide(L)'
;MFLILLASYFGFNSQFPEYDKKVDRDEALEISAGNLLRGDFIYAEKTQAGNPITPLPGAVIIFLPFYFTGGVLVMNCTFLLLLFIFTLNIAGVKKGALYLLLLTTTPVFLHEWIFEGDLIANSIYVLLCFGLVYGLKDESSLLKKVICVFLFGLSLTSRPVFFIYLLPILFSYKRLPESKNLLILSSVFSVLLTLSAYLFSPGDFLPMHVQGFLYSENNLTVIIISLFLLIYLFVRREMVSFELYLETISIGVVIVLIVQSVYRFMVYTQEDIYLFRERYPLFFLIPLLFSLIIRQKEESSS
;
A
#
# COMPACT_ATOMS: atom_id res chain seq x y z
N MET A 1 -26.89 -5.28 -2.98
CA MET A 1 -25.56 -4.81 -2.54
C MET A 1 -24.85 -4.02 -3.64
N PHE A 2 -24.58 -4.60 -4.83
CA PHE A 2 -23.98 -3.88 -5.97
C PHE A 2 -24.72 -2.58 -6.36
N LEU A 3 -26.06 -2.62 -6.43
CA LEU A 3 -26.89 -1.43 -6.70
C LEU A 3 -26.83 -0.35 -5.60
N ILE A 4 -26.61 -0.74 -4.34
CA ILE A 4 -26.46 0.20 -3.22
C ILE A 4 -25.10 0.89 -3.33
N LEU A 5 -24.05 0.14 -3.66
CA LEU A 5 -22.70 0.68 -3.87
C LEU A 5 -22.63 1.59 -5.11
N LEU A 6 -23.32 1.21 -6.20
CA LEU A 6 -23.49 2.06 -7.37
C LEU A 6 -24.26 3.33 -7.04
N ALA A 7 -25.37 3.23 -6.30
CA ALA A 7 -26.18 4.39 -5.91
C ALA A 7 -25.41 5.33 -4.96
N SER A 8 -24.61 4.78 -4.03
CA SER A 8 -23.70 5.56 -3.19
C SER A 8 -22.62 6.25 -4.02
N TYR A 9 -22.08 5.59 -5.04
CA TYR A 9 -21.07 6.14 -5.94
C TYR A 9 -21.62 7.25 -6.86
N PHE A 10 -22.77 7.03 -7.50
CA PHE A 10 -23.41 8.05 -8.34
C PHE A 10 -23.93 9.23 -7.50
N GLY A 11 -24.43 8.97 -6.29
CA GLY A 11 -24.71 10.01 -5.30
C GLY A 11 -23.48 10.85 -4.99
N PHE A 12 -22.33 10.20 -4.75
CA PHE A 12 -21.06 10.85 -4.44
C PHE A 12 -20.53 11.71 -5.59
N ASN A 13 -20.48 11.20 -6.83
CA ASN A 13 -19.95 11.95 -7.97
C ASN A 13 -20.84 13.11 -8.42
N SER A 14 -22.16 12.98 -8.29
CA SER A 14 -23.09 14.05 -8.67
C SER A 14 -22.98 15.30 -7.79
N GLN A 15 -22.44 15.15 -6.57
CA GLN A 15 -22.34 16.23 -5.60
C GLN A 15 -20.98 16.96 -5.62
N PHE A 16 -19.91 16.38 -6.20
CA PHE A 16 -18.56 16.95 -6.09
C PHE A 16 -17.71 16.89 -7.38
N PRO A 17 -18.11 17.59 -8.46
CA PRO A 17 -17.34 17.68 -9.70
C PRO A 17 -15.98 18.38 -9.55
N GLU A 18 -15.74 19.15 -8.48
CA GLU A 18 -14.42 19.76 -8.19
C GLU A 18 -13.41 18.77 -7.60
N TYR A 19 -13.86 17.64 -7.05
CA TYR A 19 -12.99 16.61 -6.48
C TYR A 19 -12.20 15.88 -7.57
N ASP A 20 -12.75 15.85 -8.78
CA ASP A 20 -12.18 15.35 -10.04
C ASP A 20 -10.85 16.06 -10.39
N LYS A 21 -10.72 17.35 -10.08
CA LYS A 21 -9.55 18.18 -10.43
C LYS A 21 -8.34 18.03 -9.50
N LYS A 22 -8.45 17.24 -8.42
CA LYS A 22 -7.38 17.11 -7.39
C LYS A 22 -6.73 15.72 -7.36
N VAL A 23 -7.10 14.82 -8.27
CA VAL A 23 -6.54 13.48 -8.35
C VAL A 23 -5.66 13.40 -9.58
N ASP A 24 -4.36 13.48 -9.37
CA ASP A 24 -3.33 13.54 -10.41
C ASP A 24 -2.17 12.58 -10.08
N ARG A 25 -2.50 11.44 -9.46
CA ARG A 25 -1.50 10.48 -8.97
C ARG A 25 -0.89 9.65 -10.10
N ASP A 26 -1.69 9.34 -11.10
CA ASP A 26 -1.27 8.78 -12.37
C ASP A 26 -0.31 9.73 -13.10
N GLU A 27 -0.72 10.99 -13.27
CA GLU A 27 0.12 12.03 -13.85
C GLU A 27 1.43 12.18 -13.07
N ALA A 28 1.38 12.16 -11.73
CA ALA A 28 2.57 12.25 -10.91
C ALA A 28 3.58 11.11 -11.19
N LEU A 29 3.10 9.88 -11.43
CA LEU A 29 3.97 8.76 -11.81
C LEU A 29 4.55 8.94 -13.21
N GLU A 30 3.75 9.44 -14.16
CA GLU A 30 4.20 9.71 -15.53
C GLU A 30 5.26 10.81 -15.59
N ILE A 31 5.03 11.93 -14.91
CA ILE A 31 6.02 13.02 -14.78
C ILE A 31 7.30 12.49 -14.15
N SER A 32 7.19 11.76 -13.03
CA SER A 32 8.36 11.23 -12.32
C SER A 32 9.17 10.26 -13.18
N ALA A 33 8.50 9.36 -13.91
CA ALA A 33 9.13 8.41 -14.80
C ALA A 33 9.77 9.12 -15.99
N GLY A 34 9.10 10.12 -16.57
CA GLY A 34 9.65 10.98 -17.62
C GLY A 34 10.93 11.70 -17.17
N ASN A 35 10.92 12.30 -15.98
CA ASN A 35 12.09 12.92 -15.37
C ASN A 35 13.24 11.90 -15.20
N LEU A 36 12.94 10.74 -14.64
CA LEU A 36 13.93 9.67 -14.45
C LEU A 36 14.58 9.24 -15.77
N LEU A 37 13.80 9.10 -16.84
CA LEU A 37 14.27 8.72 -18.17
C LEU A 37 15.11 9.80 -18.85
N ARG A 38 14.87 11.09 -18.54
CA ARG A 38 15.69 12.21 -19.00
C ARG A 38 16.98 12.40 -18.18
N GLY A 39 17.11 11.71 -17.04
CA GLY A 39 18.19 11.92 -16.08
C GLY A 39 17.96 13.13 -15.18
N ASP A 40 16.74 13.69 -15.18
CA ASP A 40 16.31 14.76 -14.30
C ASP A 40 15.93 14.21 -12.92
N PHE A 41 15.84 15.09 -11.92
CA PHE A 41 15.36 14.70 -10.60
C PHE A 41 13.87 14.32 -10.66
N ILE A 42 13.50 13.17 -10.08
CA ILE A 42 12.14 12.63 -10.19
C ILE A 42 11.06 13.56 -9.63
N TYR A 43 11.42 14.50 -8.75
CA TYR A 43 10.51 15.49 -8.15
C TYR A 43 10.68 16.91 -8.73
N ALA A 44 11.33 17.07 -9.90
CA ALA A 44 11.64 18.38 -10.47
C ALA A 44 10.41 19.18 -10.93
N GLU A 45 9.32 18.49 -11.26
CA GLU A 45 8.11 19.09 -11.83
C GLU A 45 6.92 18.91 -10.88
N LYS A 46 5.82 19.60 -11.21
CA LYS A 46 4.51 19.47 -10.53
C LYS A 46 3.49 18.96 -11.53
N THR A 47 2.42 18.36 -11.01
CA THR A 47 1.27 17.94 -11.81
C THR A 47 0.53 19.15 -12.41
N GLN A 48 -0.39 18.91 -13.34
CA GLN A 48 -1.24 19.95 -13.91
C GLN A 48 -2.08 20.70 -12.87
N ALA A 49 -2.48 20.02 -11.79
CA ALA A 49 -3.19 20.65 -10.68
C ALA A 49 -2.25 21.46 -9.75
N GLY A 50 -0.96 21.54 -10.08
CA GLY A 50 0.06 22.21 -9.27
C GLY A 50 0.43 21.44 -8.00
N ASN A 51 0.03 20.16 -7.90
CA ASN A 51 0.36 19.34 -6.76
C ASN A 51 1.81 18.83 -6.87
N PRO A 52 2.47 18.65 -5.71
CA PRO A 52 3.77 18.01 -5.69
C PRO A 52 3.69 16.54 -6.05
N ILE A 53 4.79 16.04 -6.61
CA ILE A 53 5.01 14.62 -6.83
C ILE A 53 5.20 13.93 -5.46
N THR A 54 4.31 12.99 -5.14
CA THR A 54 4.30 12.26 -3.86
C THR A 54 4.75 10.79 -3.89
N PRO A 55 4.73 10.05 -5.03
CA PRO A 55 5.26 8.69 -5.07
C PRO A 55 6.73 8.63 -4.65
N LEU A 56 7.10 7.62 -3.87
CA LEU A 56 8.51 7.37 -3.53
C LEU A 56 9.24 6.69 -4.71
N PRO A 57 10.60 6.69 -4.75
CA PRO A 57 11.35 6.26 -5.92
C PRO A 57 11.02 4.83 -6.39
N GLY A 58 10.68 3.94 -5.46
CA GLY A 58 10.29 2.57 -5.79
C GLY A 58 9.02 2.47 -6.64
N ALA A 59 8.04 3.35 -6.42
CA ALA A 59 6.83 3.41 -7.24
C ALA A 59 7.18 3.78 -8.68
N VAL A 60 8.04 4.79 -8.84
CA VAL A 60 8.49 5.29 -10.15
C VAL A 60 9.22 4.18 -10.91
N ILE A 61 10.14 3.48 -10.26
CA ILE A 61 10.91 2.38 -10.87
C ILE A 61 10.00 1.21 -11.26
N ILE A 62 9.04 0.82 -10.40
CA ILE A 62 8.06 -0.23 -10.72
C ILE A 62 7.15 0.20 -11.88
N PHE A 63 6.84 1.49 -11.98
CA PHE A 63 6.00 2.06 -13.03
C PHE A 63 6.69 2.19 -14.40
N LEU A 64 8.02 2.29 -14.45
CA LEU A 64 8.79 2.45 -15.70
C LEU A 64 8.37 1.54 -16.87
N PRO A 65 8.19 0.21 -16.72
CA PRO A 65 7.71 -0.62 -17.83
C PRO A 65 6.32 -0.20 -18.33
N PHE A 66 5.46 0.26 -17.44
CA PHE A 66 4.08 0.65 -17.74
C PHE A 66 3.97 2.03 -18.38
N TYR A 67 4.93 2.91 -18.09
CA TYR A 67 5.07 4.20 -18.78
C TYR A 67 5.07 4.04 -20.31
N PHE A 68 5.66 2.96 -20.83
CA PHE A 68 5.72 2.69 -22.28
C PHE A 68 4.51 1.92 -22.84
N THR A 69 3.75 1.21 -21.99
CA THR A 69 2.75 0.23 -22.45
C THR A 69 1.30 0.63 -22.20
N GLY A 70 1.05 1.74 -21.50
CA GLY A 70 -0.31 2.25 -21.27
C GLY A 70 -0.60 2.75 -19.85
N GLY A 71 0.42 3.24 -19.14
CA GLY A 71 0.25 3.98 -17.89
C GLY A 71 -0.29 3.17 -16.73
N VAL A 72 -0.95 3.85 -15.80
CA VAL A 72 -1.36 3.26 -14.50
C VAL A 72 -2.47 2.23 -14.67
N LEU A 73 -3.35 2.38 -15.65
CA LEU A 73 -4.39 1.40 -15.94
C LEU A 73 -3.80 0.01 -16.26
N VAL A 74 -2.77 -0.05 -17.12
CA VAL A 74 -2.10 -1.31 -17.47
C VAL A 74 -1.34 -1.88 -16.26
N MET A 75 -0.73 -1.03 -15.44
CA MET A 75 -0.09 -1.43 -14.19
C MET A 75 -1.11 -2.10 -13.24
N ASN A 76 -2.26 -1.46 -13.00
CA ASN A 76 -3.32 -1.98 -12.14
C ASN A 76 -3.87 -3.31 -12.65
N CYS A 77 -4.17 -3.43 -13.95
CA CYS A 77 -4.59 -4.68 -14.58
C CYS A 77 -3.56 -5.80 -14.38
N THR A 78 -2.28 -5.49 -14.58
CA THR A 78 -1.18 -6.45 -14.47
C THR A 78 -1.07 -7.00 -13.04
N PHE A 79 -1.05 -6.12 -12.04
CA PHE A 79 -0.95 -6.57 -10.65
C PHE A 79 -2.22 -7.28 -10.17
N LEU A 80 -3.41 -6.85 -10.61
CA LEU A 80 -4.65 -7.56 -10.31
C LEU A 80 -4.64 -9.00 -10.87
N LEU A 81 -4.13 -9.18 -12.08
CA LEU A 81 -3.95 -10.52 -12.68
C LEU A 81 -2.93 -11.35 -11.88
N LEU A 82 -1.80 -10.76 -11.49
CA LEU A 82 -0.80 -11.47 -10.67
C LEU A 82 -1.37 -11.87 -9.30
N LEU A 83 -2.16 -11.00 -8.68
CA LEU A 83 -2.87 -11.33 -7.43
C LEU A 83 -3.85 -12.48 -7.63
N PHE A 84 -4.58 -12.49 -8.75
CA PHE A 84 -5.46 -13.60 -9.07
C PHE A 84 -4.69 -14.91 -9.18
N ILE A 85 -3.63 -14.95 -9.99
CA ILE A 85 -2.80 -16.16 -10.16
C ILE A 85 -2.24 -16.62 -8.81
N PHE A 86 -1.76 -15.69 -7.99
CA PHE A 86 -1.25 -15.98 -6.67
C PHE A 86 -2.32 -16.58 -5.74
N THR A 87 -3.51 -15.98 -5.68
CA THR A 87 -4.63 -16.49 -4.87
C THR A 87 -5.17 -17.82 -5.40
N LEU A 88 -5.18 -18.05 -6.71
CA LEU A 88 -5.52 -19.33 -7.34
C LEU A 88 -4.59 -20.45 -6.85
N ASN A 89 -3.29 -20.20 -6.84
CA ASN A 89 -2.29 -21.19 -6.41
C ASN A 89 -2.38 -21.53 -4.93
N ILE A 90 -2.81 -20.57 -4.10
CA ILE A 90 -2.89 -20.76 -2.65
C ILE A 90 -4.22 -21.37 -2.25
N ALA A 91 -5.34 -20.85 -2.76
CA ALA A 91 -6.68 -21.11 -2.25
C ALA A 91 -7.63 -21.80 -3.25
N GLY A 92 -7.19 -21.97 -4.50
CA GLY A 92 -7.98 -22.55 -5.58
C GLY A 92 -8.96 -21.56 -6.23
N VAL A 93 -9.56 -21.99 -7.34
CA VAL A 93 -10.37 -21.15 -8.24
C VAL A 93 -11.55 -20.48 -7.55
N LYS A 94 -12.33 -21.24 -6.78
CA LYS A 94 -13.55 -20.73 -6.13
C LYS A 94 -13.25 -19.60 -5.14
N LYS A 95 -12.25 -19.80 -4.27
CA LYS A 95 -11.87 -18.81 -3.25
C LYS A 95 -11.17 -17.61 -3.87
N GLY A 96 -10.29 -17.81 -4.86
CA GLY A 96 -9.65 -16.73 -5.60
C GLY A 96 -10.65 -15.85 -6.35
N ALA A 97 -11.65 -16.45 -7.00
CA ALA A 97 -12.71 -15.70 -7.69
C ALA A 97 -13.59 -14.90 -6.72
N LEU A 98 -13.98 -15.49 -5.59
CA LEU A 98 -14.73 -14.78 -4.54
C LEU A 98 -13.93 -13.62 -3.96
N TYR A 99 -12.64 -13.81 -3.71
CA TYR A 99 -11.73 -12.76 -3.22
C TYR A 99 -11.68 -11.57 -4.17
N LEU A 100 -11.45 -11.82 -5.46
CA LEU A 100 -11.45 -10.76 -6.46
C LEU A 100 -12.78 -10.05 -6.52
N LEU A 101 -13.90 -10.79 -6.54
CA LEU A 101 -15.23 -10.20 -6.56
C LEU A 101 -15.45 -9.26 -5.37
N LEU A 102 -15.06 -9.68 -4.15
CA LEU A 102 -15.17 -8.85 -2.95
C LEU A 102 -14.29 -7.61 -3.06
N LEU A 103 -13.05 -7.76 -3.52
CA LEU A 103 -12.10 -6.64 -3.70
C LEU A 103 -12.61 -5.63 -4.73
N THR A 104 -12.97 -6.08 -5.93
CA THR A 104 -13.35 -5.22 -7.06
C THR A 104 -14.72 -4.58 -6.90
N THR A 105 -15.55 -5.08 -5.99
CA THR A 105 -16.85 -4.48 -5.68
C THR A 105 -16.79 -3.47 -4.53
N THR A 106 -15.64 -3.29 -3.88
CA THR A 106 -15.53 -2.27 -2.84
C THR A 106 -15.57 -0.85 -3.43
N PRO A 107 -16.25 0.12 -2.79
CA PRO A 107 -16.30 1.51 -3.27
C PRO A 107 -14.93 2.13 -3.46
N VAL A 108 -14.00 1.81 -2.56
CA VAL A 108 -12.64 2.37 -2.62
C VAL A 108 -11.89 1.82 -3.83
N PHE A 109 -12.03 0.53 -4.13
CA PHE A 109 -11.44 -0.05 -5.35
C PHE A 109 -12.04 0.59 -6.60
N LEU A 110 -13.38 0.67 -6.70
CA LEU A 110 -14.05 1.26 -7.86
C LEU A 110 -13.63 2.71 -8.07
N HIS A 111 -13.53 3.48 -6.99
CA HIS A 111 -13.02 4.83 -7.02
C HIS A 111 -11.58 4.85 -7.56
N GLU A 112 -10.64 4.10 -6.97
CA GLU A 112 -9.25 4.08 -7.46
C GLU A 112 -9.16 3.63 -8.92
N TRP A 113 -10.00 2.69 -9.34
CA TRP A 113 -10.02 2.21 -10.71
C TRP A 113 -10.45 3.30 -11.70
N ILE A 114 -11.50 4.05 -11.36
CA ILE A 114 -12.07 5.07 -12.24
C ILE A 114 -11.16 6.30 -12.35
N PHE A 115 -10.49 6.67 -11.26
CA PHE A 115 -9.55 7.81 -11.24
C PHE A 115 -8.09 7.37 -11.45
N GLU A 116 -7.88 6.20 -12.09
CA GLU A 116 -6.57 5.66 -12.45
C GLU A 116 -5.53 5.73 -11.31
N GLY A 117 -5.98 5.51 -10.07
CA GLY A 117 -5.15 5.56 -8.89
C GLY A 117 -4.18 4.38 -8.83
N ASP A 118 -2.94 4.65 -8.42
CA ASP A 118 -1.88 3.65 -8.30
C ASP A 118 -1.96 2.81 -7.01
N LEU A 119 -2.86 3.15 -6.08
CA LEU A 119 -2.87 2.50 -4.76
C LEU A 119 -3.25 1.03 -4.81
N ILE A 120 -4.07 0.62 -5.78
CA ILE A 120 -4.43 -0.78 -5.99
C ILE A 120 -3.16 -1.58 -6.31
N ALA A 121 -2.46 -1.23 -7.40
CA ALA A 121 -1.20 -1.87 -7.77
C ALA A 121 -0.19 -1.86 -6.60
N ASN A 122 -0.04 -0.72 -5.93
CA ASN A 122 0.88 -0.56 -4.80
C ASN A 122 0.67 -1.59 -3.70
N SER A 123 -0.56 -1.73 -3.26
CA SER A 123 -0.93 -2.67 -2.20
C SER A 123 -0.67 -4.11 -2.63
N ILE A 124 -0.98 -4.42 -3.89
CA ILE A 124 -0.84 -5.77 -4.43
C ILE A 124 0.62 -6.16 -4.56
N TYR A 125 1.46 -5.35 -5.19
CA TYR A 125 2.84 -5.75 -5.41
C TYR A 125 3.64 -5.80 -4.11
N VAL A 126 3.30 -4.99 -3.09
CA VAL A 126 3.92 -5.12 -1.75
C VAL A 126 3.59 -6.48 -1.16
N LEU A 127 2.32 -6.88 -1.19
CA LEU A 127 1.89 -8.19 -0.70
C LEU A 127 2.59 -9.32 -1.46
N LEU A 128 2.64 -9.24 -2.79
CA LEU A 128 3.28 -10.25 -3.63
C LEU A 128 4.78 -10.33 -3.36
N CYS A 129 5.49 -9.19 -3.32
CA CYS A 129 6.93 -9.17 -3.06
C CYS A 129 7.26 -9.64 -1.64
N PHE A 130 6.44 -9.29 -0.66
CA PHE A 130 6.55 -9.84 0.70
C PHE A 130 6.39 -11.35 0.70
N GLY A 131 5.34 -11.88 0.05
CA GLY A 131 5.10 -13.31 -0.09
C GLY A 131 6.26 -14.05 -0.78
N LEU A 132 6.86 -13.43 -1.81
CA LEU A 132 8.04 -13.97 -2.49
C LEU A 132 9.24 -14.08 -1.54
N VAL A 133 9.58 -13.01 -0.81
CA VAL A 133 10.70 -13.04 0.16
C VAL A 133 10.42 -14.03 1.29
N TYR A 134 9.20 -14.03 1.81
CA TYR A 134 8.79 -14.91 2.91
C TYR A 134 8.88 -16.39 2.53
N GLY A 135 8.47 -16.73 1.30
CA GLY A 135 8.49 -18.10 0.78
C GLY A 135 9.86 -18.60 0.27
N LEU A 136 10.93 -17.80 0.37
CA LEU A 136 12.28 -18.26 0.03
C LEU A 136 12.81 -19.23 1.08
N LYS A 137 13.36 -20.36 0.60
CA LYS A 137 14.11 -21.34 1.39
C LYS A 137 15.62 -21.08 1.35
N ASP A 138 16.37 -21.59 2.32
CA ASP A 138 17.83 -21.45 2.34
C ASP A 138 18.54 -22.01 1.11
N GLU A 139 18.03 -23.09 0.53
CA GLU A 139 18.51 -23.71 -0.71
C GLU A 139 18.24 -22.90 -1.99
N SER A 140 17.48 -21.80 -1.90
CA SER A 140 17.21 -20.94 -3.07
C SER A 140 18.49 -20.33 -3.62
N SER A 141 18.60 -20.24 -4.95
CA SER A 141 19.77 -19.64 -5.61
C SER A 141 20.00 -18.18 -5.16
N LEU A 142 21.26 -17.77 -5.11
CA LEU A 142 21.65 -16.40 -4.72
C LEU A 142 20.95 -15.35 -5.60
N LEU A 143 20.89 -15.58 -6.91
CA LEU A 143 20.21 -14.68 -7.85
C LEU A 143 18.74 -14.47 -7.47
N LYS A 144 18.01 -15.55 -7.12
CA LYS A 144 16.60 -15.46 -6.70
C LYS A 144 16.47 -14.64 -5.42
N LYS A 145 17.35 -14.87 -4.43
CA LYS A 145 17.37 -14.10 -3.18
C LYS A 145 17.59 -12.61 -3.44
N VAL A 146 18.57 -12.26 -4.29
CA VAL A 146 18.88 -10.87 -4.66
C VAL A 146 17.70 -10.21 -5.36
N ILE A 147 17.07 -10.88 -6.32
CA ILE A 147 15.90 -10.35 -7.03
C ILE A 147 14.75 -10.08 -6.06
N CYS A 148 14.43 -11.03 -5.17
CA CYS A 148 13.36 -10.84 -4.19
C CYS A 148 13.64 -9.70 -3.21
N VAL A 149 14.89 -9.56 -2.75
CA VAL A 149 15.32 -8.45 -1.89
C VAL A 149 15.13 -7.11 -2.59
N PHE A 150 15.54 -7.02 -3.85
CA PHE A 150 15.41 -5.80 -4.64
C PHE A 150 13.94 -5.46 -4.89
N LEU A 151 13.13 -6.42 -5.33
CA LEU A 151 11.70 -6.21 -5.60
C LEU A 151 10.94 -5.81 -4.33
N PHE A 152 11.17 -6.50 -3.21
CA PHE A 152 10.52 -6.14 -1.96
C PHE A 152 11.00 -4.79 -1.44
N GLY A 153 12.29 -4.50 -1.54
CA GLY A 153 12.83 -3.20 -1.20
C GLY A 153 12.23 -2.05 -2.03
N LEU A 154 12.14 -2.23 -3.36
CA LEU A 154 11.45 -1.28 -4.23
C LEU A 154 9.99 -1.09 -3.80
N SER A 155 9.29 -2.19 -3.50
CA SER A 155 7.88 -2.14 -3.11
C SER A 155 7.65 -1.35 -1.83
N LEU A 156 8.53 -1.47 -0.84
CA LEU A 156 8.45 -0.70 0.41
C LEU A 156 8.71 0.79 0.17
N THR A 157 9.57 1.11 -0.79
CA THR A 157 9.87 2.49 -1.20
C THR A 157 8.92 3.05 -2.24
N SER A 158 7.68 2.56 -2.31
CA SER A 158 6.70 3.19 -3.19
C SER A 158 5.82 4.20 -2.48
N ARG A 159 5.55 3.99 -1.18
CA ARG A 159 4.78 4.89 -0.33
C ARG A 159 5.33 4.87 1.11
N PRO A 160 5.39 6.01 1.82
CA PRO A 160 5.90 6.05 3.20
C PRO A 160 5.12 5.13 4.16
N VAL A 161 3.81 4.97 3.93
CA VAL A 161 2.95 4.13 4.76
C VAL A 161 3.43 2.67 4.81
N PHE A 162 4.11 2.19 3.77
CA PHE A 162 4.60 0.82 3.72
C PHE A 162 5.80 0.56 4.63
N PHE A 163 6.45 1.59 5.17
CA PHE A 163 7.41 1.41 6.24
C PHE A 163 6.78 0.86 7.52
N ILE A 164 5.45 0.95 7.69
CA ILE A 164 4.76 0.30 8.82
C ILE A 164 4.93 -1.22 8.79
N TYR A 165 5.07 -1.82 7.60
CA TYR A 165 5.32 -3.25 7.43
C TYR A 165 6.69 -3.69 7.98
N LEU A 166 7.61 -2.73 8.21
CA LEU A 166 8.89 -2.98 8.84
C LEU A 166 8.77 -3.22 10.34
N LEU A 167 7.76 -2.64 11.01
CA LEU A 167 7.66 -2.73 12.47
C LEU A 167 7.53 -4.18 12.94
N PRO A 168 6.60 -5.00 12.43
CA PRO A 168 6.52 -6.37 12.90
C PRO A 168 7.75 -7.20 12.48
N ILE A 169 8.44 -6.85 11.38
CA ILE A 169 9.71 -7.50 10.99
C ILE A 169 10.76 -7.25 12.08
N LEU A 170 10.88 -6.01 12.57
CA LEU A 170 11.81 -5.63 13.63
C LEU A 170 11.44 -6.27 14.98
N PHE A 171 10.16 -6.24 15.37
CA PHE A 171 9.69 -6.79 16.65
C PHE A 171 9.67 -8.32 16.69
N SER A 172 9.56 -8.97 15.54
CA SER A 172 9.49 -10.43 15.41
C SER A 172 10.81 -11.03 14.91
N TYR A 173 11.88 -10.24 14.82
CA TYR A 173 13.13 -10.61 14.14
C TYR A 173 13.73 -11.95 14.62
N LYS A 174 13.61 -12.27 15.91
CA LYS A 174 14.13 -13.53 16.47
C LYS A 174 13.32 -14.78 16.05
N ARG A 175 12.13 -14.58 15.48
CA ARG A 175 11.14 -15.63 15.17
C ARG A 175 10.76 -15.68 13.70
N LEU A 176 11.24 -14.72 12.91
CA LEU A 176 11.08 -14.78 11.47
C LEU A 176 11.76 -16.03 10.91
N PRO A 177 11.20 -16.60 9.83
CA PRO A 177 11.80 -17.74 9.14
C PRO A 177 13.22 -17.42 8.63
N GLU A 178 13.88 -18.41 8.05
CA GLU A 178 15.22 -18.31 7.44
C GLU A 178 15.39 -17.06 6.56
N SER A 179 14.32 -16.57 5.94
CA SER A 179 14.27 -15.35 5.12
C SER A 179 14.43 -14.02 5.89
N LYS A 180 14.60 -14.01 7.21
CA LYS A 180 14.73 -12.78 8.04
C LYS A 180 15.83 -11.83 7.54
N ASN A 181 16.98 -12.38 7.14
CA ASN A 181 18.11 -11.57 6.68
C ASN A 181 17.77 -10.86 5.36
N LEU A 182 16.96 -11.52 4.52
CA LEU A 182 16.48 -10.95 3.26
C LEU A 182 15.47 -9.84 3.51
N LEU A 183 14.56 -10.01 4.49
CA LEU A 183 13.63 -8.96 4.91
C LEU A 183 14.37 -7.73 5.45
N ILE A 184 15.38 -7.92 6.30
CA ILE A 184 16.24 -6.82 6.76
C ILE A 184 16.95 -6.16 5.59
N LEU A 185 17.57 -6.95 4.70
CA LEU A 185 18.31 -6.40 3.58
C LEU A 185 17.41 -5.59 2.65
N SER A 186 16.17 -6.05 2.42
CA SER A 186 15.15 -5.31 1.65
C SER A 186 14.81 -3.99 2.33
N SER A 187 14.69 -4.00 3.66
CA SER A 187 14.40 -2.82 4.48
C SER A 187 15.54 -1.80 4.41
N VAL A 188 16.78 -2.27 4.54
CA VAL A 188 17.98 -1.43 4.42
C VAL A 188 18.08 -0.83 3.02
N PHE A 189 17.90 -1.65 1.97
CA PHE A 189 17.84 -1.16 0.60
C PHE A 189 16.76 -0.08 0.42
N SER A 190 15.59 -0.28 1.04
CA SER A 190 14.48 0.68 0.97
C SER A 190 14.85 2.03 1.56
N VAL A 191 15.46 2.00 2.76
CA VAL A 191 15.92 3.21 3.44
C VAL A 191 17.00 3.90 2.62
N LEU A 192 17.99 3.14 2.11
CA LEU A 192 19.07 3.70 1.32
C LEU A 192 18.57 4.34 0.01
N LEU A 193 17.65 3.69 -0.71
CA LEU A 193 17.07 4.24 -1.93
C LEU A 193 16.30 5.54 -1.64
N THR A 194 15.46 5.54 -0.60
CA THR A 194 14.71 6.73 -0.19
C THR A 194 15.65 7.85 0.25
N LEU A 195 16.66 7.53 1.06
CA LEU A 195 17.66 8.47 1.53
C LEU A 195 18.48 9.05 0.37
N SER A 196 18.81 8.25 -0.64
CA SER A 196 19.57 8.72 -1.80
C SER A 196 18.80 9.77 -2.60
N ALA A 197 17.49 9.56 -2.79
CA ALA A 197 16.62 10.55 -3.42
C ALA A 197 16.49 11.82 -2.57
N TYR A 198 16.38 11.67 -1.25
CA TYR A 198 16.35 12.81 -0.32
C TYR A 198 17.65 13.63 -0.37
N LEU A 199 18.81 12.98 -0.36
CA LEU A 199 20.10 13.66 -0.36
C LEU A 199 20.39 14.39 -1.67
N PHE A 200 19.78 13.97 -2.78
CA PHE A 200 19.97 14.61 -4.08
C PHE A 200 19.37 16.02 -4.13
N SER A 201 18.11 16.18 -3.69
CA SER A 201 17.50 17.50 -3.48
C SER A 201 16.60 17.47 -2.25
N PRO A 202 17.12 17.81 -1.05
CA PRO A 202 16.34 17.79 0.18
C PRO A 202 15.14 18.74 0.17
N GLY A 203 15.25 19.87 -0.55
CA GLY A 203 14.19 20.88 -0.66
C GLY A 203 13.01 20.43 -1.53
N ASP A 204 13.30 19.67 -2.58
CA ASP A 204 12.30 19.16 -3.51
C ASP A 204 11.81 17.76 -3.13
N PHE A 205 12.43 17.10 -2.15
CA PHE A 205 11.99 15.81 -1.64
C PHE A 205 10.72 15.97 -0.78
N LEU A 206 9.59 16.06 -1.48
CA LEU A 206 8.27 16.35 -0.95
C LEU A 206 7.59 15.28 -0.08
N PRO A 207 8.01 13.99 -0.01
CA PRO A 207 7.50 13.07 1.03
C PRO A 207 7.72 13.60 2.46
N MET A 208 8.62 14.57 2.67
CA MET A 208 8.79 15.31 3.93
C MET A 208 7.83 16.49 4.11
N HIS A 209 7.19 17.04 3.05
CA HIS A 209 6.12 18.05 3.17
C HIS A 209 4.80 17.44 3.69
N VAL A 210 4.75 16.11 3.85
CA VAL A 210 3.85 15.43 4.80
C VAL A 210 4.08 15.94 6.23
N GLN A 211 5.13 16.73 6.53
CA GLN A 211 5.18 17.58 7.72
C GLN A 211 3.91 18.44 7.86
N GLY A 212 3.40 19.06 6.79
CA GLY A 212 2.12 19.78 6.86
C GLY A 212 0.94 18.86 7.18
N PHE A 213 1.02 17.58 6.76
CA PHE A 213 0.13 16.54 7.23
C PHE A 213 0.34 16.33 8.73
N LEU A 214 1.54 15.99 9.23
CA LEU A 214 1.94 15.74 10.63
C LEU A 214 1.69 16.89 11.62
N TYR A 215 1.77 18.14 11.15
CA TYR A 215 1.52 19.36 11.91
C TYR A 215 0.05 19.80 11.88
N SER A 216 -0.82 19.15 11.09
CA SER A 216 -2.27 19.31 11.28
C SER A 216 -2.69 18.64 12.59
N GLU A 217 -3.68 19.22 13.29
CA GLU A 217 -4.17 18.72 14.59
C GLU A 217 -4.68 17.25 14.54
N ASN A 218 -4.82 16.67 13.34
CA ASN A 218 -5.32 15.32 13.06
C ASN A 218 -4.31 14.18 13.32
N ASN A 219 -3.04 14.44 13.64
CA ASN A 219 -2.01 13.38 13.73
C ASN A 219 -1.80 12.79 15.10
N LEU A 220 -2.31 13.42 16.15
CA LEU A 220 -2.31 12.80 17.48
C LEU A 220 -2.97 11.42 17.39
N THR A 221 -4.03 11.32 16.60
CA THR A 221 -4.73 10.10 16.21
C THR A 221 -3.79 9.07 15.56
N VAL A 222 -3.09 9.42 14.48
CA VAL A 222 -2.19 8.50 13.77
C VAL A 222 -1.04 8.04 14.67
N ILE A 223 -0.50 8.95 15.48
CA ILE A 223 0.57 8.67 16.44
C ILE A 223 0.06 7.72 17.55
N ILE A 224 -1.11 8.00 18.14
CA ILE A 224 -1.74 7.16 19.16
C ILE A 224 -1.99 5.76 18.62
N ILE A 225 -2.46 5.64 17.38
CA ILE A 225 -2.77 4.34 16.78
C ILE A 225 -1.51 3.58 16.42
N SER A 226 -0.50 4.28 15.89
CA SER A 226 0.83 3.71 15.67
C SER A 226 1.43 3.21 16.98
N LEU A 227 1.31 3.99 18.06
CA LEU A 227 1.72 3.59 19.41
C LEU A 227 0.91 2.40 19.93
N PHE A 228 -0.41 2.37 19.73
CA PHE A 228 -1.26 1.27 20.17
C PHE A 228 -0.94 -0.02 19.41
N LEU A 229 -0.68 0.08 18.11
CA LEU A 229 -0.16 -0.99 17.26
C LEU A 229 1.18 -1.50 17.74
N LEU A 230 2.12 -0.59 18.03
CA LEU A 230 3.43 -0.92 18.56
C LEU A 230 3.32 -1.65 19.91
N ILE A 231 2.47 -1.16 20.81
CA ILE A 231 2.21 -1.79 22.12
C ILE A 231 1.55 -3.16 21.94
N TYR A 232 0.53 -3.27 21.08
CA TYR A 232 -0.15 -4.54 20.79
C TYR A 232 0.82 -5.57 20.20
N LEU A 233 1.62 -5.19 19.19
CA LEU A 233 2.68 -6.02 18.61
C LEU A 233 3.71 -6.44 19.65
N PHE A 234 4.11 -5.52 20.52
CA PHE A 234 5.06 -5.79 21.59
C PHE A 234 4.50 -6.78 22.62
N VAL A 235 3.23 -6.64 23.01
CA VAL A 235 2.53 -7.55 23.93
C VAL A 235 2.33 -8.94 23.30
N ARG A 236 2.05 -8.99 21.99
CA ARG A 236 1.80 -10.23 21.24
C ARG A 236 3.04 -10.82 20.57
N ARG A 237 4.24 -10.31 20.90
CA ARG A 237 5.54 -10.76 20.36
C ARG A 237 5.79 -12.27 20.48
N GLU A 238 5.04 -12.94 21.35
CA GLU A 238 5.17 -14.38 21.58
C GLU A 238 4.37 -15.29 20.62
N MET A 239 3.61 -14.75 19.66
CA MET A 239 2.71 -15.57 18.81
C MET A 239 2.88 -15.36 17.29
N VAL A 240 3.98 -14.78 16.81
CA VAL A 240 4.04 -14.27 15.43
C VAL A 240 4.14 -15.39 14.36
N SER A 241 2.98 -15.89 13.93
CA SER A 241 2.80 -16.55 12.62
C SER A 241 2.58 -15.51 11.52
N PHE A 242 2.69 -15.93 10.26
CA PHE A 242 2.36 -15.09 9.09
C PHE A 242 0.92 -14.54 9.17
N GLU A 243 -0.01 -15.29 9.75
CA GLU A 243 -1.40 -14.87 9.89
C GLU A 243 -1.53 -13.79 10.94
N LEU A 244 -0.82 -13.92 12.08
CA LEU A 244 -0.81 -12.89 13.11
C LEU A 244 -0.16 -11.60 12.60
N TYR A 245 0.82 -11.69 11.69
CA TYR A 245 1.39 -10.52 11.00
C TYR A 245 0.32 -9.77 10.22
N LEU A 246 -0.42 -10.47 9.35
CA LEU A 246 -1.48 -9.88 8.55
C LEU A 246 -2.65 -9.40 9.41
N GLU A 247 -3.03 -10.15 10.44
CA GLU A 247 -4.07 -9.79 11.40
C GLU A 247 -3.70 -8.51 12.14
N THR A 248 -2.46 -8.37 12.59
CA THR A 248 -2.03 -7.18 13.32
C THR A 248 -2.03 -5.94 12.43
N ILE A 249 -1.55 -6.07 11.19
CA ILE A 249 -1.65 -5.00 10.19
C ILE A 249 -3.12 -4.60 10.00
N SER A 250 -4.00 -5.59 9.86
CA SER A 250 -5.42 -5.36 9.59
C SER A 250 -6.12 -4.69 10.76
N ILE A 251 -5.88 -5.15 11.99
CA ILE A 251 -6.43 -4.56 13.22
C ILE A 251 -5.92 -3.13 13.37
N GLY A 252 -4.62 -2.91 13.19
CA GLY A 252 -4.02 -1.59 13.24
C GLY A 252 -4.74 -0.59 12.36
N VAL A 253 -5.15 -1.04 11.19
CA VAL A 253 -5.80 -0.20 10.20
C VAL A 253 -7.26 0.00 10.51
N VAL A 254 -7.99 -1.03 10.93
CA VAL A 254 -9.37 -0.87 11.40
C VAL A 254 -9.40 0.18 12.52
N ILE A 255 -8.41 0.16 13.40
CA ILE A 255 -8.25 1.20 14.42
C ILE A 255 -7.96 2.57 13.76
N VAL A 256 -7.01 2.70 12.82
CA VAL A 256 -6.77 3.96 12.07
C VAL A 256 -8.05 4.52 11.49
N LEU A 257 -8.83 3.68 10.80
CA LEU A 257 -10.07 4.07 10.15
C LEU A 257 -11.13 4.47 11.16
N ILE A 258 -11.34 3.69 12.23
CA ILE A 258 -12.31 4.03 13.27
C ILE A 258 -11.96 5.37 13.91
N VAL A 259 -10.71 5.58 14.33
CA VAL A 259 -10.36 6.82 15.02
C VAL A 259 -10.39 8.01 14.07
N GLN A 260 -9.95 7.88 12.81
CA GLN A 260 -10.13 8.96 11.82
C GLN A 260 -11.62 9.29 11.60
N SER A 261 -12.48 8.29 11.54
CA SER A 261 -13.91 8.45 11.35
C SER A 261 -14.57 9.14 12.54
N VAL A 262 -14.24 8.70 13.76
CA VAL A 262 -14.73 9.28 15.01
C VAL A 262 -14.23 10.71 15.17
N TYR A 263 -12.94 10.96 14.93
CA TYR A 263 -12.35 12.30 14.99
C TYR A 263 -13.05 13.24 14.00
N ARG A 264 -13.25 12.82 12.74
CA ARG A 264 -13.97 13.64 11.76
C ARG A 264 -15.41 13.89 12.15
N PHE A 265 -16.11 12.88 12.68
CA PHE A 265 -17.47 13.04 13.19
C PHE A 265 -17.55 14.05 14.36
N MET A 266 -16.52 14.11 15.20
CA MET A 266 -16.45 15.05 16.33
C MET A 266 -16.05 16.47 15.90
N VAL A 267 -15.16 16.62 14.92
CA VAL A 267 -14.57 17.91 14.53
C VAL A 267 -15.33 18.61 13.40
N TYR A 268 -15.86 17.85 12.44
CA TYR A 268 -16.66 18.39 11.35
C TYR A 268 -18.15 18.21 11.65
N THR A 269 -18.84 19.31 11.96
CA THR A 269 -20.31 19.36 12.04
C THR A 269 -20.95 18.87 10.74
N GLN A 270 -21.99 18.04 10.88
CA GLN A 270 -22.86 17.29 9.94
C GLN A 270 -22.78 17.41 8.40
N GLU A 271 -22.13 18.40 7.79
CA GLU A 271 -22.07 18.56 6.33
C GLU A 271 -20.85 17.89 5.66
N ASP A 272 -19.80 17.56 6.43
CA ASP A 272 -18.53 17.02 5.88
C ASP A 272 -18.10 15.65 6.45
N ILE A 273 -19.06 14.76 6.74
CA ILE A 273 -18.76 13.38 7.19
C ILE A 273 -18.28 12.52 5.99
N TYR A 274 -17.11 12.84 5.43
CA TYR A 274 -16.48 12.04 4.39
C TYR A 274 -15.53 11.00 5.00
N LEU A 275 -16.11 9.90 5.45
CA LEU A 275 -15.39 8.69 5.89
C LEU A 275 -14.40 8.15 4.82
N PHE A 276 -14.60 8.47 3.54
CA PHE A 276 -13.85 7.92 2.40
C PHE A 276 -12.87 8.89 1.75
N ARG A 277 -12.63 10.07 2.32
CA ARG A 277 -11.68 11.04 1.75
C ARG A 277 -10.25 10.48 1.71
N GLU A 278 -9.91 9.68 2.72
CA GLU A 278 -8.62 9.07 2.93
C GLU A 278 -8.62 7.69 2.24
N ARG A 279 -7.94 7.56 1.09
CA ARG A 279 -7.93 6.36 0.22
C ARG A 279 -7.03 5.22 0.74
N TYR A 280 -6.48 5.41 1.94
CA TYR A 280 -5.60 4.47 2.63
C TYR A 280 -6.21 3.11 3.02
N PRO A 281 -7.54 2.89 3.13
CA PRO A 281 -8.09 1.56 3.45
C PRO A 281 -7.65 0.44 2.49
N LEU A 282 -7.39 0.75 1.22
CA LEU A 282 -7.03 -0.25 0.21
C LEU A 282 -5.69 -0.95 0.48
N PHE A 283 -4.72 -0.23 1.07
CA PHE A 283 -3.41 -0.77 1.45
C PHE A 283 -3.52 -1.99 2.37
N PHE A 284 -4.65 -2.12 3.05
CA PHE A 284 -4.78 -3.03 4.17
C PHE A 284 -5.96 -3.99 4.01
N LEU A 285 -6.98 -3.62 3.23
CA LEU A 285 -8.06 -4.52 2.83
C LEU A 285 -7.51 -5.75 2.07
N ILE A 286 -6.52 -5.53 1.19
CA ILE A 286 -5.91 -6.58 0.38
C ILE A 286 -5.18 -7.61 1.28
N PRO A 287 -4.26 -7.20 2.19
CA PRO A 287 -3.67 -8.07 3.21
C PRO A 287 -4.68 -8.77 4.14
N LEU A 288 -5.73 -8.07 4.60
CA LEU A 288 -6.75 -8.61 5.51
C LEU A 288 -7.56 -9.73 4.84
N LEU A 289 -8.12 -9.46 3.66
CA LEU A 289 -8.90 -10.45 2.94
C LEU A 289 -8.02 -11.67 2.57
N PHE A 290 -6.72 -11.45 2.37
CA PHE A 290 -5.77 -12.52 2.08
C PHE A 290 -5.47 -13.39 3.30
N SER A 291 -5.34 -12.82 4.51
CA SER A 291 -5.12 -13.61 5.73
C SER A 291 -6.28 -14.54 6.05
N LEU A 292 -7.51 -14.08 5.84
CA LEU A 292 -8.72 -14.88 6.02
C LEU A 292 -8.74 -16.11 5.11
N ILE A 293 -8.20 -15.98 3.90
CA ILE A 293 -8.15 -17.06 2.92
C ILE A 293 -7.13 -18.13 3.31
N ILE A 294 -5.96 -17.71 3.83
CA ILE A 294 -4.92 -18.63 4.29
C ILE A 294 -5.42 -19.46 5.47
N ARG A 295 -6.02 -18.80 6.47
CA ARG A 295 -6.50 -19.47 7.69
C ARG A 295 -7.52 -20.57 7.39
N GLN A 296 -8.45 -20.33 6.46
CA GLN A 296 -9.41 -21.35 6.03
C GLN A 296 -8.78 -22.55 5.31
N LYS A 297 -7.57 -22.44 4.78
CA LYS A 297 -6.87 -23.56 4.15
C LYS A 297 -6.31 -24.49 5.21
N GLU A 298 -5.70 -23.95 6.25
CA GLU A 298 -5.10 -24.73 7.34
C GLU A 298 -6.16 -25.53 8.11
N GLU A 299 -7.29 -24.90 8.43
CA GLU A 299 -8.43 -25.54 9.10
C GLU A 299 -9.08 -26.68 8.26
N SER A 300 -8.93 -26.65 6.93
CA SER A 300 -9.46 -27.71 6.05
C SER A 300 -8.51 -28.90 5.85
N SER A 301 -7.26 -28.76 6.29
CA SER A 301 -6.21 -29.78 6.19
C SER A 301 -5.94 -30.55 7.48
N SER A 302 -6.54 -30.09 8.60
CA SER A 302 -6.55 -30.76 9.91
C SER A 302 -7.81 -31.59 10.09
#